data_AF-A0A2D5EQ58-F1
#
_entry.id   AF-A0A2D5EQ58-F1
#
_cell.length_a   1.000
_cell.length_b   1.000
_cell.length_c   1.000
_cell.angle_alpha   90.00
_cell.angle_beta   90.00
_cell.angle_gamma   90.00
#
_symmetry.space_group_name_H-M   'P 1'
#
loop_
_entity.id
_entity.type
_entity.pdbx_description
1 polymer ?
#
loop_
_entity_poly.entity_id
_entity_poly.type
_entity_poly.pdbx_seq_one_letter_code
_entity_poly.pdbx_strand_id
1 'polypeptide(L)'
;MGLFDRLRGGWVYEDDADYVIVGTGAGGATAGKVLAEAGHDVLFLEEGPRLKTKDRPRDAIGALSGSMRQAATQTTAGPVPIPVLQGVCVGGSTAMNSGIIWRMPEDVREDWITNHGLASLVDEGELERIYETVEEDLEVSPTGDDVLGGNATLMRQASEKLGLPGQP
;
A
#
# COMPACT_ATOMS: atom_id res chain seq x y z
N MET A 1 14.01 23.44 12.85
CA MET A 1 14.78 23.00 14.05
C MET A 1 13.80 22.94 15.21
N GLY A 2 13.06 21.84 15.35
CA GLY A 2 11.90 21.74 16.23
C GLY A 2 12.26 21.79 17.72
N LEU A 3 11.53 22.63 18.47
CA LEU A 3 11.58 22.71 19.93
C LEU A 3 10.44 21.84 20.49
N PHE A 4 10.77 20.87 21.36
CA PHE A 4 9.76 20.08 22.06
C PHE A 4 9.32 20.84 23.31
N ASP A 5 8.08 21.35 23.32
CA ASP A 5 7.50 21.90 24.55
C ASP A 5 6.24 21.14 24.98
N ARG A 6 6.19 20.78 26.26
CA ARG A 6 5.19 19.87 26.82
C ARG A 6 4.04 20.67 27.41
N LEU A 7 3.07 21.06 26.60
CA LEU A 7 1.85 21.73 27.09
C LEU A 7 0.74 20.69 27.31
N ARG A 8 0.38 20.52 28.59
CA ARG A 8 -0.86 19.89 29.13
C ARG A 8 -1.60 18.92 28.19
N GLY A 9 -1.07 17.70 28.06
CA GLY A 9 -1.82 16.55 27.54
C GLY A 9 -1.59 16.18 26.07
N GLY A 10 -0.71 16.88 25.35
CA GLY A 10 -0.34 16.54 23.97
C GLY A 10 1.10 16.89 23.61
N TRP A 11 1.53 16.41 22.44
CA TRP A 11 2.80 16.79 21.81
C TRP A 11 2.51 17.97 20.88
N VAL A 12 3.13 19.12 21.14
CA VAL A 12 3.14 20.24 20.18
C VAL A 12 4.46 20.13 19.42
N TYR A 13 4.37 19.87 18.12
CA TYR A 13 5.50 19.88 17.19
C TYR A 13 5.24 21.03 16.21
N GLU A 14 6.19 21.94 16.12
CA GLU A 14 6.14 23.08 15.20
C GLU A 14 7.26 22.92 14.17
N ASP A 15 6.86 22.91 12.90
CA ASP A 15 7.73 22.77 11.74
C ASP A 15 7.00 23.40 10.54
N ASP A 16 7.76 23.73 9.50
CA ASP A 16 7.24 24.31 8.26
C ASP A 16 7.64 23.46 7.04
N ALA A 17 6.75 23.41 6.05
CA ALA A 17 6.92 22.68 4.80
C ALA A 17 5.98 23.27 3.74
N ASP A 18 6.29 23.08 2.46
CA ASP A 18 5.38 23.43 1.36
C ASP A 18 4.13 22.53 1.38
N TYR A 19 4.32 21.24 1.73
CA TYR A 19 3.25 20.24 1.78
C TYR A 19 3.32 19.38 3.04
N VAL A 20 2.14 19.09 3.61
CA VAL A 20 1.98 18.12 4.70
C VAL A 20 1.15 16.94 4.20
N ILE A 21 1.71 15.74 4.27
CA ILE A 21 1.05 14.49 3.89
C ILE A 21 0.70 13.71 5.15
N VAL A 22 -0.59 13.45 5.34
CA VAL A 22 -1.10 12.65 6.46
C VAL A 22 -1.29 11.20 6.02
N GLY A 23 -0.47 10.33 6.56
CA GLY A 23 -0.38 8.90 6.23
C GLY A 23 0.74 8.61 5.24
N THR A 24 1.53 7.59 5.53
CA THR A 24 2.68 7.16 4.70
C THR A 24 2.41 5.88 3.92
N GLY A 25 1.14 5.55 3.70
CA GLY A 25 0.72 4.43 2.84
C GLY A 25 0.97 4.69 1.36
N ALA A 26 0.47 3.81 0.48
CA ALA A 26 0.70 3.86 -0.97
C ALA A 26 0.52 5.27 -1.57
N GLY A 27 -0.66 5.87 -1.42
CA GLY A 27 -0.93 7.20 -1.98
C GLY A 27 -0.08 8.32 -1.37
N GLY A 28 0.15 8.29 -0.05
CA GLY A 28 0.94 9.30 0.64
C GLY A 28 2.42 9.25 0.24
N ALA A 29 3.01 8.06 0.23
CA ALA A 29 4.39 7.85 -0.19
C ALA A 29 4.59 8.25 -1.66
N THR A 30 3.68 7.86 -2.56
CA THR A 30 3.75 8.26 -3.98
C THR A 30 3.63 9.78 -4.15
N ALA A 31 2.65 10.42 -3.50
CA ALA A 31 2.48 11.87 -3.59
C ALA A 31 3.71 12.62 -3.07
N GLY A 32 4.25 12.19 -1.92
CA GLY A 32 5.41 12.85 -1.34
C GLY A 32 6.69 12.63 -2.11
N LYS A 33 6.86 11.47 -2.78
CA LYS A 33 7.95 11.27 -3.74
C LYS A 33 7.87 12.29 -4.87
N VAL A 34 6.73 12.38 -5.55
CA VAL A 34 6.53 13.30 -6.68
C VAL A 34 6.76 14.76 -6.27
N LEU A 35 6.24 15.18 -5.12
CA LEU A 35 6.40 16.54 -4.61
C LEU A 35 7.87 16.84 -4.23
N ALA A 36 8.54 15.90 -3.56
CA ALA A 36 9.93 16.07 -3.18
C ALA A 36 10.86 16.09 -4.40
N GLU A 37 10.62 15.27 -5.43
CA GLU A 37 11.37 15.29 -6.68
C GLU A 37 11.18 16.58 -7.48
N ALA A 38 10.02 17.23 -7.33
CA ALA A 38 9.78 18.57 -7.85
C ALA A 38 10.49 19.69 -7.06
N GLY A 39 11.20 19.35 -5.98
CA GLY A 39 11.99 20.28 -5.17
C GLY A 39 11.23 20.95 -4.03
N HIS A 40 10.07 20.41 -3.64
CA HIS A 40 9.30 20.93 -2.51
C HIS A 40 9.74 20.36 -1.17
N ASP A 41 9.59 21.16 -0.12
CA ASP A 41 9.73 20.70 1.25
C ASP A 41 8.46 19.93 1.67
N VAL A 42 8.58 18.63 1.95
CA VAL A 42 7.45 17.74 2.25
C VAL A 42 7.58 17.15 3.65
N LEU A 43 6.54 17.34 4.46
CA LEU A 43 6.44 16.77 5.80
C LEU A 43 5.43 15.62 5.83
N PHE A 44 5.83 14.47 6.36
CA PHE A 44 4.95 13.32 6.55
C PHE A 44 4.50 13.18 8.00
N LEU A 45 3.20 12.94 8.20
CA LEU A 45 2.62 12.58 9.50
C LEU A 45 2.11 11.14 9.43
N GLU A 46 2.68 10.27 10.26
CA GLU A 46 2.26 8.87 10.39
C GLU A 46 1.95 8.56 11.85
N GLU A 47 0.82 7.90 12.09
CA GLU A 47 0.43 7.50 13.45
C GLU A 47 1.27 6.33 13.94
N GLY A 48 1.58 5.40 13.04
CA GLY A 48 2.27 4.17 13.38
C GLY A 48 3.80 4.28 13.47
N PRO A 49 4.46 3.25 14.06
CA PRO A 49 5.90 3.23 14.19
C PRO A 49 6.61 3.03 12.85
N ARG A 50 7.86 3.50 12.76
CA ARG A 50 8.78 3.10 11.70
C ARG A 50 9.44 1.76 12.04
N LEU A 51 8.94 0.68 11.46
CA LEU A 51 9.46 -0.67 11.69
C LEU A 51 10.52 -1.04 10.64
N LYS A 52 11.74 -1.33 11.08
CA LYS A 52 12.74 -1.97 10.21
C LYS A 52 12.52 -3.48 10.22
N THR A 53 13.12 -4.18 9.26
CA THR A 53 13.00 -5.65 9.15
C THR A 53 13.30 -6.38 10.46
N LYS A 54 14.33 -5.95 11.20
CA LYS A 54 14.69 -6.55 12.50
C LYS A 54 13.68 -6.30 13.63
N ASP A 55 12.85 -5.27 13.48
CA ASP A 55 11.86 -4.86 14.48
C ASP A 55 10.53 -5.61 14.27
N ARG A 56 10.36 -6.29 13.12
CA ARG A 56 9.14 -7.03 12.78
C ARG A 56 9.10 -8.38 13.49
N PRO A 57 8.07 -8.64 14.32
CA PRO A 57 7.88 -9.95 14.93
C PRO A 57 7.65 -11.02 13.86
N ARG A 58 8.10 -12.25 14.15
CA ARG A 58 7.91 -13.40 13.25
C ARG A 58 6.65 -14.20 13.57
N ASP A 59 6.04 -13.97 14.73
CA ASP A 59 4.77 -14.55 15.10
C ASP A 59 3.61 -13.65 14.64
N ALA A 60 2.48 -14.28 14.31
CA ALA A 60 1.32 -13.59 13.77
C ALA A 60 0.73 -12.56 14.75
N ILE A 61 0.71 -12.89 16.05
CA ILE A 61 0.11 -12.01 17.07
C ILE A 61 0.92 -10.73 17.20
N GLY A 62 2.24 -10.84 17.32
CA GLY A 62 3.16 -9.71 17.37
C GLY A 62 3.09 -8.86 16.11
N ALA A 63 3.09 -9.50 14.94
CA ALA A 63 2.99 -8.79 13.66
C ALA A 63 1.69 -7.98 13.56
N LEU A 64 0.53 -8.58 13.86
CA LEU A 64 -0.76 -7.89 13.81
C LEU A 64 -0.87 -6.79 14.88
N SER A 65 -0.45 -7.08 16.11
CA SER A 65 -0.59 -6.13 17.23
C SER A 65 0.31 -4.91 17.08
N GLY A 66 1.47 -5.06 16.43
CA GLY A 66 2.47 -4.00 16.27
C GLY A 66 2.24 -3.08 15.07
N SER A 67 1.48 -3.51 14.05
CA SER A 67 1.37 -2.77 12.78
C SER A 67 -0.01 -2.80 12.13
N MET A 68 -1.04 -3.37 12.76
CA MET A 68 -2.42 -3.31 12.26
C MET A 68 -3.33 -2.58 13.25
N ARG A 69 -4.29 -1.82 12.69
CA ARG A 69 -5.33 -1.13 13.46
C ARG A 69 -6.05 -2.12 14.37
N GLN A 70 -6.10 -1.79 15.66
CA GLN A 70 -6.75 -2.61 16.69
C GLN A 70 -6.28 -4.08 16.67
N ALA A 71 -5.00 -4.33 16.37
CA ALA A 71 -4.46 -5.69 16.24
C ALA A 71 -5.22 -6.56 15.22
N ALA A 72 -5.70 -5.96 14.12
CA ALA A 72 -6.50 -6.61 13.08
C ALA A 72 -7.88 -7.12 13.54
N THR A 73 -8.43 -6.59 14.64
CA THR A 73 -9.76 -6.94 15.14
C THR A 73 -10.88 -6.00 14.67
N GLN A 74 -10.53 -4.95 13.91
CA GLN A 74 -11.49 -4.01 13.35
C GLN A 74 -12.43 -4.72 12.37
N THR A 75 -13.73 -4.43 12.47
CA THR A 75 -14.76 -4.99 11.59
C THR A 75 -15.73 -3.92 11.10
N THR A 76 -16.42 -4.22 10.00
CA THR A 76 -17.55 -3.41 9.52
C THR A 76 -18.70 -3.42 10.53
N ALA A 77 -19.46 -2.32 10.58
CA ALA A 77 -20.70 -2.28 11.33
C ALA A 77 -21.80 -3.00 10.53
N GLY A 78 -22.41 -4.04 11.10
CA GLY A 78 -23.51 -4.76 10.47
C GLY A 78 -23.82 -6.10 11.14
N PRO A 79 -24.91 -6.78 10.72
CA PRO A 79 -25.28 -8.08 11.25
C PRO A 79 -24.29 -9.20 10.89
N VAL A 80 -23.48 -9.00 9.84
CA VAL A 80 -22.40 -9.89 9.44
C VAL A 80 -21.10 -9.07 9.46
N PRO A 81 -20.36 -9.07 10.57
CA PRO A 81 -19.12 -8.29 10.68
C PRO A 81 -18.05 -8.87 9.75
N ILE A 82 -17.48 -8.02 8.90
CA ILE A 82 -16.39 -8.36 7.98
C ILE A 82 -15.10 -7.70 8.52
N PRO A 83 -13.98 -8.44 8.68
CA PRO A 83 -12.71 -7.86 9.09
C PRO A 83 -12.22 -6.78 8.13
N VAL A 84 -11.73 -5.67 8.68
CA VAL A 84 -11.11 -4.57 7.92
C VAL A 84 -9.66 -4.47 8.38
N LEU A 85 -8.73 -4.84 7.50
CA LEU A 85 -7.30 -4.81 7.80
C LEU A 85 -6.70 -3.47 7.37
N GLN A 86 -6.17 -2.71 8.32
CA GLN A 86 -5.52 -1.43 8.04
C GLN A 86 -4.14 -1.40 8.70
N GLY A 87 -3.09 -1.19 7.90
CA GLY A 87 -1.74 -1.02 8.42
C GLY A 87 -1.57 0.31 9.17
N VAL A 88 -0.91 0.28 10.32
CA VAL A 88 -0.59 1.44 11.16
C VAL A 88 0.91 1.39 11.45
N CYS A 89 1.71 1.79 10.47
CA CYS A 89 3.18 1.90 10.52
C CYS A 89 3.66 2.73 9.32
N VAL A 90 4.93 3.14 9.32
CA VAL A 90 5.50 3.79 8.13
C VAL A 90 5.43 2.84 6.93
N GLY A 91 4.74 3.27 5.86
CA GLY A 91 4.36 2.44 4.70
C GLY A 91 2.89 1.98 4.72
N GLY A 92 2.16 2.18 5.81
CA GLY A 92 0.76 1.77 5.94
C GLY A 92 0.54 0.28 5.64
N SER A 93 -0.49 -0.04 4.86
CA SER A 93 -0.78 -1.41 4.44
C SER A 93 0.25 -1.99 3.46
N THR A 94 1.03 -1.17 2.74
CA THR A 94 2.03 -1.68 1.79
C THR A 94 3.18 -2.37 2.51
N ALA A 95 3.47 -1.97 3.75
CA ALA A 95 4.48 -2.62 4.60
C ALA A 95 4.07 -4.03 5.10
N MET A 96 2.80 -4.42 4.90
CA MET A 96 2.20 -5.66 5.42
C MET A 96 1.57 -6.54 4.35
N ASN A 97 1.48 -6.08 3.10
CA ASN A 97 0.82 -6.81 2.03
C ASN A 97 1.68 -7.98 1.49
N SER A 98 1.14 -8.76 0.55
CA SER A 98 1.82 -9.89 -0.08
C SER A 98 2.63 -9.52 -1.34
N GLY A 99 2.84 -8.23 -1.61
CA GLY A 99 3.62 -7.76 -2.77
C GLY A 99 2.96 -8.01 -4.12
N ILE A 100 1.66 -8.33 -4.17
CA ILE A 100 0.95 -8.59 -5.43
C ILE A 100 0.73 -7.25 -6.14
N ILE A 101 1.28 -7.12 -7.34
CA ILE A 101 1.10 -5.96 -8.20
C ILE A 101 0.24 -6.36 -9.38
N TRP A 102 -0.84 -5.60 -9.61
CA TRP A 102 -1.76 -5.85 -10.71
C TRP A 102 -2.24 -4.52 -11.27
N ARG A 103 -2.11 -4.34 -12.58
CA ARG A 103 -2.67 -3.18 -13.30
C ARG A 103 -4.20 -3.27 -13.27
N MET A 104 -4.86 -2.12 -13.36
CA MET A 104 -6.32 -2.05 -13.34
C MET A 104 -6.90 -2.86 -14.52
N PRO A 105 -7.87 -3.75 -14.28
CA PRO A 105 -8.58 -4.44 -15.35
C PRO A 105 -9.35 -3.45 -16.25
N GLU A 106 -9.39 -3.74 -17.56
CA GLU A 106 -10.04 -2.83 -18.52
C GLU A 106 -11.55 -2.71 -18.30
N ASP A 107 -12.21 -3.78 -17.87
CA ASP A 107 -13.65 -3.73 -17.54
C ASP A 107 -13.95 -2.79 -16.37
N VAL A 108 -13.05 -2.69 -15.39
CA VAL A 108 -13.14 -1.72 -14.29
C VAL A 108 -12.92 -0.29 -14.82
N ARG A 109 -11.95 -0.10 -15.72
CA ARG A 109 -11.69 1.20 -16.36
C ARG A 109 -12.89 1.69 -17.16
N GLU A 110 -13.45 0.83 -18.01
CA GLU A 110 -14.64 1.12 -18.82
C GLU A 110 -15.85 1.49 -17.94
N ASP A 111 -16.05 0.76 -16.83
CA ASP A 111 -17.09 1.07 -15.84
C ASP A 111 -16.89 2.46 -15.22
N TRP A 112 -15.66 2.80 -14.82
CA TRP A 112 -15.34 4.11 -14.26
C TRP A 112 -15.55 5.26 -15.23
N ILE A 113 -15.26 5.05 -16.51
CA ILE A 113 -15.53 6.01 -17.58
C ILE A 113 -17.04 6.19 -17.75
N THR A 114 -17.77 5.08 -17.92
CA THR A 114 -19.16 5.09 -18.36
C THR A 114 -20.13 5.47 -17.25
N ASN A 115 -19.90 4.95 -16.05
CA ASN A 115 -20.86 5.03 -14.94
C ASN A 115 -20.45 6.04 -13.87
N HIS A 116 -19.18 6.44 -13.82
CA HIS A 116 -18.65 7.30 -12.76
C HIS A 116 -18.05 8.63 -13.28
N GLY A 117 -17.95 8.83 -14.59
CA GLY A 117 -17.45 10.08 -15.17
C GLY A 117 -15.98 10.36 -14.87
N LEU A 118 -15.18 9.31 -14.62
CA LEU A 118 -13.79 9.41 -14.19
C LEU A 118 -12.79 9.38 -15.37
N ALA A 119 -13.25 9.59 -16.59
CA ALA A 119 -12.45 9.40 -17.81
C ALA A 119 -11.12 10.16 -17.81
N SER A 120 -11.07 11.37 -17.26
CA SER A 120 -9.83 12.14 -17.17
C SER A 120 -8.82 11.61 -16.15
N LEU A 121 -9.25 10.81 -15.18
CA LEU A 121 -8.38 10.19 -14.16
C LEU A 121 -7.86 8.82 -14.58
N VAL A 122 -8.50 8.20 -15.58
CA VAL A 122 -8.16 6.88 -16.09
C VAL A 122 -7.86 6.92 -17.59
N ASP A 123 -7.26 8.00 -18.06
CA ASP A 123 -6.72 8.06 -19.41
C ASP A 123 -5.71 6.91 -19.61
N GLU A 124 -5.83 6.19 -20.73
CA GLU A 124 -5.07 4.96 -20.96
C GLU A 124 -3.57 5.23 -21.06
N GLY A 125 -3.19 6.26 -21.82
CA GLY A 125 -1.78 6.60 -22.01
C GLY A 125 -1.13 7.11 -20.73
N GLU A 126 -1.87 7.90 -19.96
CA GLU A 126 -1.39 8.41 -18.67
C GLU A 126 -1.28 7.30 -17.61
N LEU A 127 -2.25 6.38 -17.55
CA LEU A 127 -2.18 5.22 -16.67
C LEU A 127 -1.01 4.31 -17.02
N GLU A 128 -0.79 4.03 -18.31
CA GLU A 128 0.34 3.20 -18.76
C GLU A 128 1.67 3.81 -18.30
N ARG A 129 1.86 5.11 -18.54
CA ARG A 129 3.05 5.85 -18.09
C ARG A 129 3.24 5.79 -16.57
N ILE A 130 2.15 5.92 -15.81
CA ILE A 130 2.18 5.81 -14.34
C ILE A 130 2.55 4.39 -13.91
N TYR A 131 1.98 3.36 -14.54
CA TYR A 131 2.29 1.97 -14.24
C TYR A 131 3.77 1.68 -14.48
N GLU A 132 4.31 2.04 -15.65
CA GLU A 132 5.72 1.85 -15.97
C GLU A 132 6.64 2.52 -14.92
N THR A 133 6.33 3.77 -14.55
CA THR A 133 7.10 4.53 -13.56
C THR A 133 7.11 3.82 -12.19
N VAL A 134 5.92 3.42 -11.71
CA VAL A 134 5.77 2.78 -10.39
C VAL A 134 6.36 1.37 -10.40
N GLU A 135 6.22 0.63 -11.49
CA GLU A 135 6.78 -0.71 -11.64
C GLU A 135 8.31 -0.69 -11.67
N GLU A 136 8.92 0.30 -12.33
CA GLU A 136 10.37 0.53 -12.30
C GLU A 136 10.84 0.88 -10.88
N ASP A 137 10.16 1.82 -10.21
CA ASP A 137 10.49 2.26 -8.86
C ASP A 137 10.42 1.14 -7.81
N LEU A 138 9.48 0.22 -7.99
CA LEU A 138 9.24 -0.91 -7.08
C LEU A 138 9.96 -2.19 -7.52
N GLU A 139 10.74 -2.15 -8.61
CA GLU A 139 11.45 -3.30 -9.18
C GLU A 139 10.51 -4.49 -9.45
N VAL A 140 9.32 -4.21 -9.96
CA VAL A 140 8.28 -5.23 -10.20
C VAL A 140 8.77 -6.22 -11.25
N SER A 141 8.66 -7.50 -10.93
CA SER A 141 9.01 -8.59 -11.82
C SER A 141 8.17 -9.84 -11.54
N PRO A 142 7.97 -10.72 -12.53
CA PRO A 142 7.31 -12.00 -12.31
C PRO A 142 8.02 -12.83 -11.24
N THR A 143 7.25 -13.58 -10.46
CA THR A 143 7.80 -14.43 -9.41
C THR A 143 8.71 -15.51 -10.01
N GLY A 144 9.99 -15.53 -9.59
CA GLY A 144 10.97 -16.53 -10.05
C GLY A 144 10.60 -17.95 -9.63
N ASP A 145 10.91 -18.94 -10.48
CA ASP A 145 10.66 -20.36 -10.19
C ASP A 145 11.41 -20.84 -8.92
N ASP A 146 12.50 -20.19 -8.54
CA ASP A 146 13.34 -20.51 -7.38
C ASP A 146 12.69 -20.17 -6.03
N VAL A 147 11.72 -19.26 -6.03
CA VAL A 147 10.96 -18.86 -4.83
C VAL A 147 9.55 -19.45 -4.79
N LEU A 148 9.12 -20.16 -5.84
CA LEU A 148 7.81 -20.81 -5.88
C LEU A 148 7.71 -21.92 -4.83
N GLY A 149 6.75 -21.77 -3.91
CA GLY A 149 6.37 -22.83 -2.99
C GLY A 149 5.67 -24.01 -3.70
N GLY A 150 5.62 -25.17 -3.04
CA GLY A 150 4.96 -26.37 -3.58
C GLY A 150 3.48 -26.16 -3.95
N ASN A 151 2.78 -25.30 -3.22
CA ASN A 151 1.38 -24.94 -3.52
C ASN A 151 1.24 -24.24 -4.87
N ALA A 152 2.14 -23.31 -5.20
CA ALA A 152 2.11 -22.59 -6.47
C ALA A 152 2.40 -23.54 -7.65
N THR A 153 3.32 -24.49 -7.45
CA THR A 153 3.61 -25.54 -8.44
C THR A 153 2.40 -26.42 -8.73
N LEU A 154 1.70 -26.88 -7.68
CA LEU A 154 0.48 -27.68 -7.84
C LEU A 154 -0.64 -26.90 -8.52
N MET A 155 -0.79 -25.60 -8.18
CA MET A 155 -1.77 -24.74 -8.81
C MET A 155 -1.49 -24.59 -10.31
N ARG A 156 -0.23 -24.37 -10.72
CA ARG A 156 0.18 -24.31 -12.13
C ARG A 156 -0.20 -25.58 -12.88
N GLN A 157 0.14 -26.76 -12.34
CA GLN A 157 -0.20 -28.05 -12.94
C GLN A 157 -1.71 -28.26 -13.08
N ALA A 158 -2.49 -27.84 -12.09
CA ALA A 158 -3.94 -27.93 -12.12
C ALA A 158 -4.53 -27.00 -13.19
N SER A 159 -4.06 -25.74 -13.26
CA SER A 159 -4.49 -24.78 -14.28
C SER A 159 -4.19 -25.30 -15.70
N GLU A 160 -2.99 -25.83 -15.93
CA GLU A 160 -2.61 -26.43 -17.22
C GLU A 160 -3.53 -27.61 -17.60
N LYS A 161 -3.78 -28.53 -16.66
CA LYS A 161 -4.65 -29.69 -16.89
C LYS A 161 -6.10 -29.29 -17.19
N LEU A 162 -6.56 -28.20 -16.61
CA LEU A 162 -7.92 -27.67 -16.79
C LEU A 162 -8.03 -26.68 -17.96
N GLY A 163 -6.93 -26.31 -18.60
CA GLY A 163 -6.91 -25.28 -19.65
C GLY A 163 -7.27 -23.88 -19.14
N LEU A 164 -7.00 -23.58 -17.87
CA LEU A 164 -7.26 -22.28 -17.27
C LEU A 164 -6.03 -21.37 -17.40
N PRO A 165 -6.22 -20.07 -17.70
CA PRO A 165 -5.11 -19.12 -17.75
C PRO A 165 -4.52 -18.92 -16.35
N GLY A 166 -3.20 -18.69 -16.30
CA GLY A 166 -2.48 -18.33 -15.08
C GLY A 166 -1.08 -17.83 -15.41
N GLN A 167 -0.63 -16.81 -14.69
CA GLN A 167 0.73 -16.28 -14.77
C GLN A 167 1.31 -16.14 -13.35
N PRO A 168 2.62 -16.33 -13.16
CA PRO A 168 3.31 -16.12 -11.89
C PRO A 168 3.42 -14.64 -11.47
#